data_AF-A0A6I3CHD4-F1
#
_entry.id   AF-A0A6I3CHD4-F1
#
_cell.length_a   1.000
_cell.length_b   1.000
_cell.length_c   1.000
_cell.angle_alpha   90.00
_cell.angle_beta   90.00
_cell.angle_gamma   90.00
#
_symmetry.space_group_name_H-M   'P 1'
#
loop_
_entity.id
_entity.type
_entity.pdbx_description
1 polymer ?
#
loop_
_entity_poly.entity_id
_entity_poly.type
_entity_poly.pdbx_seq_one_letter_code
_entity_poly.pdbx_strand_id
1 'polypeptide(L)'
;MPVSGGFAGVDIFFVISGFVISQLILREWERTNTFSFKNFYRRRFKRLVPALSLMTSVVAIASAFFLSSGGSFQKGIYAGIGATLFIANFVLHFSTGGYFDLPAASNPMLHTWSLSIEEQFYFFFPVLLVLIMSYAIHKKKSSRRALFLVGVLAAISLGTVLLAQWGVEIRFINRGQILFYSPITRAWEFAAGTLIAIALSQGYRVTRARLFTVIAYALLVYSLFFIKEGSAWPSAVTLAPVLGTALLILAGADKDSPSHRFLGTKVMRSIGDFSYSWYLWHWPFIVFARSISDSKIMLTGAVLASFVVAALSYKYVENPLRLRKVSEKSDWRMIRAAIALPLVVSIGVLLIAPHVTPTSSQSAALVSDVTPEHLGRTLGCHEDTTMTQRDLTKCTWSGRGAPIYLIGDSQADALSDGVVLAAKQLNRPLTIATISSCPPMVLDIKQIGAVRDRSSKTRCSDFAKSALAYLKSAPRGTVILAMTDQYWRESGWAPVV
;
A
#
# COMPACT_ATOMS: atom_id res chain seq x y z
N MET A 1 13.33 12.98 -5.50
CA MET A 1 14.14 12.44 -6.62
C MET A 1 13.68 11.01 -6.85
N PRO A 2 13.41 10.60 -8.09
CA PRO A 2 13.14 9.19 -8.38
C PRO A 2 14.48 8.45 -8.38
N VAL A 3 15.02 8.19 -7.19
CA VAL A 3 16.15 7.28 -7.02
C VAL A 3 15.56 5.88 -6.95
N SER A 4 16.14 4.92 -7.68
CA SER A 4 15.56 3.56 -7.82
C SER A 4 15.31 2.87 -6.48
N GLY A 5 16.19 3.06 -5.49
CA GLY A 5 16.06 2.51 -4.14
C GLY A 5 15.34 3.43 -3.15
N GLY A 6 14.61 4.47 -3.62
CA GLY A 6 13.96 5.44 -2.74
C GLY A 6 12.95 4.83 -1.78
N PHE A 7 12.30 3.72 -2.15
CA PHE A 7 11.37 2.99 -1.29
C PHE A 7 12.04 2.38 -0.05
N ALA A 8 13.35 2.09 -0.11
CA ALA A 8 14.13 1.61 1.03
C ALA A 8 14.25 2.66 2.16
N GLY A 9 13.91 3.92 1.87
CA GLY A 9 13.82 4.99 2.87
C GLY A 9 12.78 4.72 3.97
N VAL A 10 11.74 3.93 3.68
CA VAL A 10 10.75 3.54 4.69
C VAL A 10 11.36 2.59 5.71
N ASP A 11 12.23 1.67 5.29
CA ASP A 11 12.87 0.72 6.19
C ASP A 11 13.89 1.42 7.10
N ILE A 12 14.61 2.42 6.57
CA ILE A 12 15.44 3.35 7.37
C ILE A 12 14.57 4.06 8.41
N PHE A 13 13.41 4.57 7.98
CA PHE A 13 12.47 5.26 8.85
C PHE A 13 11.95 4.36 9.99
N PHE A 14 11.55 3.12 9.70
CA PHE A 14 11.05 2.19 10.73
C PHE A 14 12.10 1.88 11.80
N VAL A 15 13.38 1.70 11.43
CA VAL A 15 14.48 1.53 12.40
C VAL A 15 14.63 2.76 13.28
N ILE A 16 14.66 3.97 12.69
CA ILE A 16 14.76 5.22 13.46
C ILE A 16 13.56 5.38 14.40
N SER A 17 12.36 5.11 13.90
CA SER A 17 11.11 5.19 14.65
C SER A 17 11.12 4.26 15.86
N GLY A 18 11.51 2.99 15.67
CA GLY A 18 11.68 2.02 16.77
C GLY A 18 12.70 2.45 17.81
N PHE A 19 13.82 3.03 17.39
CA PHE A 19 14.84 3.56 18.29
C PHE A 19 14.33 4.75 19.11
N VAL A 20 13.75 5.76 18.45
CA VAL A 20 13.29 7.00 19.09
C VAL A 20 12.17 6.73 20.09
N ILE A 21 11.18 5.90 19.72
CA ILE A 21 10.07 5.60 20.63
C ILE A 21 10.54 4.84 21.87
N SER A 22 11.39 3.83 21.67
CA SER A 22 11.91 3.00 22.74
C SER A 22 12.77 3.82 23.68
N GLN A 23 13.65 4.68 23.14
CA GLN A 23 14.46 5.58 23.95
C GLN A 23 13.62 6.55 24.77
N LEU A 24 12.51 7.07 24.22
CA LEU A 24 11.60 7.95 24.96
C LEU A 24 10.93 7.23 26.14
N ILE A 25 10.44 6.01 25.91
CA ILE A 25 9.81 5.18 26.96
C ILE A 25 10.82 4.82 28.05
N LEU A 26 12.00 4.32 27.65
CA LEU A 26 13.06 3.92 28.58
C LEU A 26 13.50 5.08 29.46
N ARG A 27 13.72 6.27 28.89
CA ARG A 27 14.09 7.48 29.66
C ARG A 27 13.00 7.95 30.60
N GLU A 28 11.73 7.90 30.19
CA GLU A 28 10.60 8.25 31.07
C GLU A 28 10.54 7.26 32.24
N TRP A 29 10.64 5.95 31.95
CA TRP A 29 10.63 4.90 32.96
C TRP A 29 11.80 4.99 33.95
N GLU A 30 13.03 5.22 33.46
CA GLU A 30 14.21 5.39 34.31
C GLU A 30 14.06 6.58 35.28
N ARG A 31 13.36 7.64 34.86
CA ARG A 31 13.16 8.85 35.66
C ARG A 31 11.99 8.73 36.64
N THR A 32 10.86 8.13 36.25
CA THR A 32 9.61 8.16 37.04
C THR A 32 9.11 6.80 37.53
N ASN A 33 9.77 5.69 37.16
CA ASN A 33 9.29 4.30 37.36
C ASN A 33 7.84 4.06 36.92
N THR A 34 7.30 4.95 36.10
CA THR A 34 5.93 4.99 35.61
C THR A 34 5.94 5.59 34.22
N PHE A 35 4.97 5.20 33.38
CA PHE A 35 4.83 5.71 32.02
C PHE A 35 3.40 6.21 31.77
N SER A 36 3.26 7.43 31.25
CA SER A 36 1.95 8.02 30.98
C SER A 36 1.55 7.87 29.52
N PHE A 37 0.76 6.84 29.21
CA PHE A 37 0.19 6.62 27.87
C PHE A 37 -0.57 7.83 27.33
N LYS A 38 -1.38 8.48 28.18
CA LYS A 38 -2.17 9.66 27.80
C LYS A 38 -1.28 10.81 27.31
N ASN A 39 -0.21 11.13 28.06
CA ASN A 39 0.72 12.18 27.69
C ASN A 39 1.54 11.80 26.46
N PHE A 40 1.89 10.51 26.33
CA PHE A 40 2.57 9.97 25.16
C PHE A 40 1.76 10.20 23.87
N TYR A 41 0.53 9.69 23.80
CA TYR A 41 -0.33 9.85 22.63
C TYR A 41 -0.71 11.31 22.37
N ARG A 42 -0.93 12.12 23.41
CA ARG A 42 -1.20 13.56 23.24
C ARG A 42 -0.06 14.26 22.50
N ARG A 43 1.19 14.05 22.94
CA ARG A 43 2.37 14.66 22.31
C ARG A 43 2.54 14.18 20.85
N ARG A 44 2.27 12.90 20.60
CA ARG A 44 2.38 12.30 19.26
C ARG A 44 1.33 12.85 18.30
N PHE A 45 0.05 12.83 18.67
CA PHE A 45 -1.01 13.36 17.81
C PHE A 45 -0.85 14.85 17.55
N LYS A 46 -0.42 15.62 18.55
CA LYS A 46 -0.14 17.05 18.39
C LYS A 46 1.02 17.34 17.43
N ARG A 47 1.97 16.40 17.30
CA ARG A 47 3.08 16.50 16.34
C ARG A 47 2.64 16.14 14.92
N LEU A 48 1.83 15.09 14.75
CA LEU A 48 1.54 14.51 13.43
C LEU A 48 0.26 15.02 12.77
N VAL A 49 -0.85 14.94 13.52
CA VAL A 49 -2.20 15.06 12.97
C VAL A 49 -2.42 16.39 12.26
N PRO A 50 -1.94 17.56 12.75
CA PRO A 50 -2.21 18.81 12.04
C PRO A 50 -1.62 18.90 10.64
N ALA A 51 -0.38 18.43 10.45
CA ALA A 51 0.26 18.47 9.13
C ALA A 51 -0.34 17.42 8.20
N LEU A 52 -0.63 16.22 8.72
CA LEU A 52 -1.34 15.17 7.98
C LEU A 52 -2.71 15.65 7.52
N SER A 53 -3.48 16.27 8.43
CA SER A 53 -4.81 16.84 8.17
C SER A 53 -4.80 17.83 7.01
N LEU A 54 -3.87 18.80 7.04
CA LEU A 54 -3.72 19.76 5.95
C LEU A 54 -3.39 19.07 4.64
N MET A 55 -2.40 18.17 4.64
CA MET A 55 -1.99 17.48 3.41
C MET A 55 -3.12 16.64 2.83
N THR A 56 -3.80 15.83 3.65
CA THR A 56 -4.94 15.01 3.22
C THR A 56 -6.08 15.85 2.66
N SER A 57 -6.47 16.94 3.33
CA SER A 57 -7.53 17.82 2.83
C SER A 57 -7.16 18.48 1.50
N VAL A 58 -5.96 19.05 1.39
CA VAL A 58 -5.51 19.74 0.16
C VAL A 58 -5.40 18.76 -1.00
N VAL A 59 -4.82 17.59 -0.77
CA VAL A 59 -4.65 16.59 -1.83
C VAL A 59 -5.99 15.94 -2.21
N ALA A 60 -6.92 15.77 -1.28
CA ALA A 60 -8.28 15.30 -1.62
C ALA A 60 -8.96 16.27 -2.60
N ILE A 61 -8.91 17.57 -2.30
CA ILE A 61 -9.44 18.62 -3.18
C ILE A 61 -8.69 18.63 -4.53
N ALA A 62 -7.35 18.64 -4.51
CA ALA A 62 -6.55 18.63 -5.73
C ALA A 62 -6.82 17.40 -6.60
N SER A 63 -7.02 16.23 -5.99
CA SER A 63 -7.32 14.98 -6.71
C SER A 63 -8.59 15.10 -7.55
N ALA A 64 -9.58 15.86 -7.11
CA ALA A 64 -10.81 16.10 -7.89
C ALA A 64 -10.56 16.89 -9.19
N PHE A 65 -9.55 17.75 -9.22
CA PHE A 65 -9.25 18.59 -10.38
C PHE A 65 -8.19 17.97 -11.30
N PHE A 66 -7.18 17.30 -10.74
CA PHE A 66 -6.02 16.81 -11.49
C PHE A 66 -6.11 15.34 -11.89
N LEU A 67 -6.96 14.52 -11.25
CA LEU A 67 -7.08 13.10 -11.55
C LEU A 67 -8.42 12.80 -12.20
N SER A 68 -8.42 11.82 -13.11
CA SER A 68 -9.63 11.39 -13.83
C SER A 68 -10.72 10.86 -12.88
N SER A 69 -11.98 11.16 -13.23
CA SER A 69 -13.19 10.68 -12.56
C SER A 69 -13.40 9.16 -12.67
N GLY A 70 -12.69 8.48 -13.59
CA GLY A 70 -12.79 7.04 -13.86
C GLY A 70 -12.20 6.09 -12.81
N GLY A 71 -12.05 6.51 -11.54
CA GLY A 71 -11.65 5.64 -10.42
C GLY A 71 -10.38 6.04 -9.68
N SER A 72 -9.47 6.77 -10.32
CA SER A 72 -8.15 7.09 -9.75
C SER A 72 -8.24 8.07 -8.58
N PHE A 73 -9.11 9.09 -8.67
CA PHE A 73 -9.27 10.05 -7.57
C PHE A 73 -9.99 9.42 -6.36
N GLN A 74 -11.01 8.56 -6.58
CA GLN A 74 -11.73 7.90 -5.48
C GLN A 74 -10.79 7.02 -4.65
N LYS A 75 -9.90 6.24 -5.29
CA LYS A 75 -8.87 5.43 -4.61
C LYS A 75 -7.91 6.30 -3.78
N GLY A 76 -7.54 7.48 -4.30
CA GLY A 76 -6.76 8.47 -3.56
C GLY A 76 -7.49 8.96 -2.30
N ILE A 77 -8.78 9.27 -2.41
CA ILE A 77 -9.58 9.74 -1.28
C ILE A 77 -9.77 8.64 -0.23
N TYR A 78 -10.06 7.39 -0.64
CA TYR A 78 -10.16 6.28 0.30
C TYR A 78 -8.85 6.08 1.07
N ALA A 79 -7.70 6.14 0.39
CA ALA A 79 -6.40 6.10 1.05
C ALA A 79 -6.19 7.29 2.00
N GLY A 80 -6.66 8.49 1.68
CA GLY A 80 -6.64 9.67 2.56
C GLY A 80 -7.50 9.52 3.83
N ILE A 81 -8.71 8.95 3.69
CA ILE A 81 -9.55 8.57 4.84
C ILE A 81 -8.82 7.51 5.68
N GLY A 82 -8.26 6.50 5.03
CA GLY A 82 -7.44 5.48 5.68
C GLY A 82 -6.26 6.07 6.44
N ALA A 83 -5.57 7.06 5.87
CA ALA A 83 -4.42 7.72 6.50
C ALA A 83 -4.83 8.48 7.76
N THR A 84 -5.97 9.17 7.70
CA THR A 84 -6.55 9.91 8.84
C THR A 84 -6.89 8.98 10.00
N LEU A 85 -7.33 7.76 9.69
CA LEU A 85 -7.68 6.72 10.66
C LEU A 85 -6.51 5.78 10.99
N PHE A 86 -5.31 6.03 10.46
CA PHE A 86 -4.11 5.17 10.59
C PHE A 86 -4.32 3.72 10.15
N ILE A 87 -5.10 3.52 9.08
CA ILE A 87 -5.37 2.22 8.44
C ILE A 87 -5.13 2.25 6.92
N ALA A 88 -4.39 3.24 6.40
CA ALA A 88 -4.14 3.37 4.95
C ALA A 88 -3.48 2.12 4.34
N ASN A 89 -2.66 1.40 5.11
CA ASN A 89 -2.05 0.15 4.67
C ASN A 89 -3.10 -0.92 4.32
N PHE A 90 -4.20 -1.01 5.07
CA PHE A 90 -5.31 -1.91 4.75
C PHE A 90 -6.11 -1.40 3.55
N VAL A 91 -6.41 -0.10 3.51
CA VAL A 91 -7.18 0.48 2.40
C VAL A 91 -6.46 0.30 1.06
N LEU A 92 -5.15 0.59 1.01
CA LEU A 92 -4.33 0.44 -0.18
C LEU A 92 -4.23 -1.03 -0.59
N HIS A 93 -4.06 -1.96 0.36
CA HIS A 93 -4.08 -3.39 0.08
C HIS A 93 -5.34 -3.82 -0.69
N PHE A 94 -6.52 -3.33 -0.30
CA PHE A 94 -7.78 -3.70 -0.96
C PHE A 94 -8.10 -2.88 -2.21
N SER A 95 -7.47 -1.72 -2.43
CA SER A 95 -7.85 -0.79 -3.50
C SER A 95 -6.84 -0.64 -4.65
N THR A 96 -5.56 -0.91 -4.40
CA THR A 96 -4.48 -0.70 -5.37
C THR A 96 -3.74 -1.97 -5.77
N GLY A 97 -3.96 -3.10 -5.10
CA GLY A 97 -3.21 -4.32 -5.34
C GLY A 97 -1.78 -4.24 -4.78
N GLY A 98 -0.79 -4.61 -5.58
CA GLY A 98 0.62 -4.59 -5.24
C GLY A 98 1.18 -3.17 -5.14
N TYR A 99 2.20 -2.98 -4.31
CA TYR A 99 2.82 -1.66 -4.08
C TYR A 99 3.43 -1.04 -5.34
N PHE A 100 3.96 -1.88 -6.24
CA PHE A 100 4.59 -1.45 -7.50
C PHE A 100 3.61 -1.51 -8.69
N ASP A 101 2.33 -1.79 -8.45
CA ASP A 101 1.34 -1.84 -9.52
C ASP A 101 0.94 -0.42 -9.95
N LEU A 102 0.54 -0.26 -11.22
CA LEU A 102 0.11 1.04 -11.77
C LEU A 102 -0.95 1.76 -10.91
N PRO A 103 -2.00 1.09 -10.39
CA PRO A 103 -3.00 1.74 -9.54
C PRO A 103 -2.43 2.28 -8.22
N ALA A 104 -1.37 1.67 -7.68
CA ALA A 104 -0.67 2.16 -6.50
C ALA A 104 0.20 3.37 -6.86
N ALA A 105 0.97 3.29 -7.94
CA ALA A 105 1.85 4.36 -8.40
C ALA A 105 1.09 5.66 -8.76
N SER A 106 -0.15 5.56 -9.22
CA SER A 106 -1.03 6.71 -9.51
C SER A 106 -1.76 7.26 -8.27
N ASN A 107 -1.65 6.63 -7.10
CA ASN A 107 -2.35 7.07 -5.90
C ASN A 107 -1.54 8.17 -5.17
N PRO A 108 -2.06 9.41 -5.06
CA PRO A 108 -1.33 10.52 -4.44
C PRO A 108 -1.16 10.34 -2.92
N MET A 109 -1.91 9.42 -2.31
CA MET A 109 -1.84 9.09 -0.88
C MET A 109 -1.04 7.81 -0.60
N LEU A 110 -0.41 7.19 -1.61
CA LEU A 110 0.26 5.89 -1.45
C LEU A 110 1.17 5.87 -0.22
N HIS A 111 2.14 6.78 -0.14
CA HIS A 111 3.12 6.87 0.95
C HIS A 111 2.54 6.88 2.38
N THR A 112 1.26 7.19 2.59
CA THR A 112 0.64 7.20 3.93
C THR A 112 0.49 5.81 4.56
N TRP A 113 0.68 4.72 3.80
CA TRP A 113 0.67 3.35 4.32
C TRP A 113 1.69 3.15 5.45
N SER A 114 2.90 3.67 5.28
CA SER A 114 4.00 3.45 6.23
C SER A 114 3.77 4.22 7.53
N LEU A 115 3.16 5.42 7.43
CA LEU A 115 2.73 6.19 8.59
C LEU A 115 1.66 5.44 9.40
N SER A 116 0.73 4.76 8.71
CA SER A 116 -0.27 3.93 9.38
C SER A 116 0.37 2.76 10.13
N ILE A 117 1.34 2.07 9.52
CA ILE A 117 2.09 1.00 10.20
C ILE A 117 2.87 1.54 11.41
N GLU A 118 3.50 2.71 11.26
CA GLU A 118 4.25 3.35 12.34
C GLU A 118 3.35 3.64 13.55
N GLU A 119 2.16 4.23 13.34
CA GLU A 119 1.24 4.53 14.44
C GLU A 119 0.57 3.28 15.01
N GLN A 120 0.32 2.24 14.21
CA GLN A 120 -0.11 0.93 14.71
C GLN A 120 0.97 0.33 15.61
N PHE A 121 2.25 0.40 15.22
CA PHE A 121 3.35 -0.02 16.06
C PHE A 121 3.38 0.77 17.37
N TYR A 122 3.21 2.09 17.33
CA TYR A 122 3.15 2.92 18.54
C TYR A 122 1.92 2.71 19.41
N PHE A 123 0.86 2.09 18.90
CA PHE A 123 -0.27 1.71 19.72
C PHE A 123 0.04 0.47 20.58
N PHE A 124 0.62 -0.56 19.98
CA PHE A 124 0.87 -1.84 20.64
C PHE A 124 2.21 -1.89 21.39
N PHE A 125 3.27 -1.34 20.81
CA PHE A 125 4.63 -1.52 21.28
C PHE A 125 4.92 -0.87 22.64
N PRO A 126 4.48 0.37 22.95
CA PRO A 126 4.68 0.96 24.27
C PRO A 126 4.01 0.14 25.37
N VAL A 127 2.83 -0.43 25.10
CA VAL A 127 2.12 -1.29 26.05
C VAL A 127 2.95 -2.54 26.33
N LEU A 128 3.42 -3.22 25.28
CA LEU A 128 4.27 -4.40 25.41
C LEU A 128 5.56 -4.09 26.21
N LEU A 129 6.26 -3.02 25.88
CA LEU A 129 7.52 -2.66 26.53
C LEU A 129 7.30 -2.32 28.01
N VAL A 130 6.27 -1.54 28.34
CA VAL A 130 5.91 -1.22 29.73
C VAL A 130 5.51 -2.46 30.51
N LEU A 131 4.75 -3.40 29.93
CA LEU A 131 4.37 -4.65 30.59
C LEU A 131 5.60 -5.52 30.93
N ILE A 132 6.54 -5.65 29.99
CA ILE A 132 7.80 -6.37 30.22
C ILE A 132 8.61 -5.71 31.33
N MET A 133 8.69 -4.38 31.31
CA MET A 133 9.43 -3.61 32.31
C MET A 133 8.78 -3.70 33.70
N SER A 134 7.46 -3.68 33.77
CA SER A 134 6.67 -3.76 35.02
C SER A 134 6.72 -5.15 35.65
N TYR A 135 6.65 -6.23 34.85
CA TYR A 135 6.65 -7.61 35.36
C TYR A 135 8.01 -8.03 35.94
N ALA A 136 9.09 -7.40 35.50
CA ALA A 136 10.43 -7.69 36.01
C ALA A 136 10.84 -6.67 37.08
N ILE A 137 10.30 -6.88 38.28
CA ILE A 137 10.39 -6.00 39.46
C ILE A 137 11.83 -5.80 39.98
N HIS A 138 12.87 -6.46 39.44
CA HIS A 138 14.26 -6.30 39.91
C HIS A 138 15.25 -5.85 38.80
N LYS A 139 15.88 -4.70 39.06
CA LYS A 139 16.48 -3.68 38.16
C LYS A 139 17.62 -4.08 37.19
N LYS A 140 17.92 -5.37 36.98
CA LYS A 140 18.84 -5.81 35.90
C LYS A 140 18.32 -6.98 35.04
N LYS A 141 17.45 -7.83 35.58
CA LYS A 141 16.85 -8.95 34.82
C LYS A 141 15.75 -8.47 33.85
N SER A 142 15.10 -7.34 34.14
CA SER A 142 14.04 -6.74 33.33
C SER A 142 14.49 -6.38 31.91
N SER A 143 15.62 -5.68 31.79
CA SER A 143 16.11 -5.20 30.50
C SER A 143 16.65 -6.33 29.62
N ARG A 144 17.24 -7.38 30.20
CA ARG A 144 17.64 -8.60 29.46
C ARG A 144 16.44 -9.40 28.94
N ARG A 145 15.35 -9.47 29.70
CA ARG A 145 14.09 -10.08 29.24
C ARG A 145 13.46 -9.28 28.11
N ALA A 146 13.45 -7.94 28.20
CA ALA A 146 13.00 -7.08 27.11
C ALA A 146 13.84 -7.29 25.84
N LEU A 147 15.16 -7.32 25.97
CA LEU A 147 16.06 -7.61 24.84
C LEU A 147 15.76 -8.98 24.21
N PHE A 148 15.57 -10.03 25.02
CA PHE A 148 15.24 -11.37 24.54
C PHE A 148 13.87 -11.40 23.84
N LEU A 149 12.81 -10.86 24.46
CA LEU A 149 11.46 -10.88 23.88
C LEU A 149 11.37 -10.06 22.60
N VAL A 150 11.96 -8.86 22.58
CA VAL A 150 12.04 -8.05 21.35
C VAL A 150 12.87 -8.77 20.29
N GLY A 151 13.96 -9.43 20.68
CA GLY A 151 14.79 -10.23 19.77
C GLY A 151 14.03 -11.41 19.17
N VAL A 152 13.24 -12.12 19.96
CA VAL A 152 12.37 -13.21 19.50
C VAL A 152 11.29 -12.69 18.55
N LEU A 153 10.61 -11.59 18.87
CA LEU A 153 9.62 -10.99 17.99
C LEU A 153 10.24 -10.51 16.66
N ALA A 154 11.44 -9.92 16.72
CA ALA A 154 12.19 -9.53 15.53
C ALA A 154 12.57 -10.75 14.68
N ALA A 155 13.05 -11.83 15.29
CA ALA A 155 13.40 -13.06 14.61
C ALA A 155 12.18 -13.75 13.99
N ILE A 156 11.04 -13.75 14.66
CA ILE A 156 9.78 -14.27 14.10
C ILE A 156 9.36 -13.42 12.91
N SER A 157 9.32 -12.09 13.05
CA SER A 157 8.93 -11.18 11.97
C SER A 157 9.86 -11.31 10.76
N LEU A 158 11.19 -11.29 10.95
CA LEU A 158 12.16 -11.52 9.89
C LEU A 158 12.04 -12.92 9.29
N GLY A 159 11.84 -13.95 10.12
CA GLY A 159 11.60 -15.32 9.70
C GLY A 159 10.39 -15.46 8.79
N THR A 160 9.29 -14.75 9.07
CA THR A 160 8.11 -14.74 8.18
C THR A 160 8.42 -14.14 6.81
N VAL A 161 9.24 -13.09 6.74
CA VAL A 161 9.68 -12.48 5.47
C VAL A 161 10.57 -13.43 4.69
N LEU A 162 11.56 -14.05 5.35
CA LEU A 162 12.47 -14.99 4.70
C LEU A 162 11.73 -16.24 4.22
N LEU A 163 10.85 -16.83 5.03
CA LEU A 163 10.04 -17.99 4.62
C LEU A 163 9.15 -17.65 3.42
N ALA A 164 8.52 -16.47 3.42
CA ALA A 164 7.69 -16.05 2.31
C ALA A 164 8.49 -15.81 1.02
N GLN A 165 9.73 -15.30 1.12
CA GLN A 165 10.63 -15.18 -0.03
C GLN A 165 10.97 -16.55 -0.65
N TRP A 166 11.00 -17.62 0.16
CA TRP A 166 11.31 -18.98 -0.29
C TRP A 166 10.08 -19.74 -0.79
N GLY A 167 8.96 -19.03 -1.02
CA GLY A 167 7.72 -19.62 -1.55
C GLY A 167 6.92 -20.43 -0.52
N VAL A 168 7.21 -20.30 0.78
CA VAL A 168 6.42 -20.98 1.81
C VAL A 168 5.07 -20.30 1.96
N GLU A 169 4.01 -21.05 1.67
CA GLU A 169 2.63 -20.58 1.77
C GLU A 169 2.19 -20.41 3.24
N ILE A 170 2.38 -19.21 3.79
CA ILE A 170 1.82 -18.88 5.10
C ILE A 170 0.36 -18.47 4.91
N ARG A 171 -0.60 -19.29 5.36
CA ARG A 171 -2.07 -19.14 5.14
C ARG A 171 -2.67 -17.74 5.38
N PHE A 172 -2.02 -16.90 6.18
CA PHE A 172 -2.42 -15.51 6.48
C PHE A 172 -1.62 -14.42 5.74
N ILE A 173 -0.53 -14.77 5.08
CA ILE A 173 0.45 -13.86 4.45
C ILE A 173 0.59 -14.15 2.94
N ASN A 174 0.16 -15.34 2.49
CA ASN A 174 0.33 -15.87 1.13
C ASN A 174 -0.63 -15.29 0.07
N ARG A 175 -1.06 -14.03 0.22
CA ARG A 175 -1.54 -13.26 -0.92
C ARG A 175 -0.38 -12.31 -1.20
N GLY A 176 0.34 -12.48 -2.31
CA GLY A 176 1.66 -11.88 -2.61
C GLY A 176 1.82 -10.35 -2.41
N GLN A 177 0.79 -9.65 -1.99
CA GLN A 177 0.71 -8.22 -1.70
C GLN A 177 0.59 -7.90 -0.19
N ILE A 178 0.35 -8.89 0.68
CA ILE A 178 0.21 -8.72 2.15
C ILE A 178 1.57 -8.45 2.82
N LEU A 179 2.67 -9.00 2.28
CA LEU A 179 4.00 -8.87 2.88
C LEU A 179 4.46 -7.41 3.01
N PHE A 180 4.14 -6.57 2.03
CA PHE A 180 4.65 -5.21 1.99
C PHE A 180 3.91 -4.28 2.96
N TYR A 181 2.58 -4.38 3.04
CA TYR A 181 1.70 -3.52 3.85
C TYR A 181 1.38 -4.08 5.25
N SER A 182 1.89 -5.25 5.60
CA SER A 182 1.59 -5.88 6.89
C SER A 182 2.47 -5.32 8.02
N PRO A 183 1.87 -4.90 9.14
CA PRO A 183 2.65 -4.50 10.32
C PRO A 183 3.51 -5.64 10.88
N ILE A 184 3.05 -6.89 10.73
CA ILE A 184 3.72 -8.07 11.29
C ILE A 184 5.05 -8.33 10.56
N THR A 185 5.06 -8.23 9.24
CA THR A 185 6.24 -8.50 8.39
C THR A 185 7.23 -7.35 8.42
N ARG A 186 6.80 -6.16 8.87
CA ARG A 186 7.62 -4.96 9.05
C ARG A 186 8.11 -4.75 10.48
N ALA A 187 7.55 -5.47 11.45
CA ALA A 187 7.84 -5.29 12.87
C ALA A 187 9.33 -5.47 13.23
N TRP A 188 10.06 -6.34 12.53
CA TRP A 188 11.50 -6.55 12.78
C TRP A 188 12.35 -5.30 12.53
N GLU A 189 11.93 -4.42 11.61
CA GLU A 189 12.63 -3.18 11.29
C GLU A 189 12.55 -2.21 12.48
N PHE A 190 11.35 -2.03 13.05
CA PHE A 190 11.18 -1.28 14.29
C PHE A 190 11.93 -1.94 15.45
N ALA A 191 11.85 -3.26 15.56
CA ALA A 191 12.50 -4.01 16.62
C ALA A 191 14.03 -3.85 16.58
N ALA A 192 14.66 -3.75 15.41
CA ALA A 192 16.09 -3.47 15.28
C ALA A 192 16.47 -2.14 15.98
N GLY A 193 15.69 -1.08 15.75
CA GLY A 193 15.86 0.20 16.44
C GLY A 193 15.64 0.10 17.95
N THR A 194 14.61 -0.63 18.37
CA THR A 194 14.31 -0.91 19.78
C THR A 194 15.46 -1.63 20.48
N LEU A 195 16.03 -2.67 19.86
CA LEU A 195 17.15 -3.44 20.42
C LEU A 195 18.36 -2.54 20.67
N ILE A 196 18.65 -1.62 19.74
CA ILE A 196 19.71 -0.62 19.93
C ILE A 196 19.40 0.32 21.10
N ALA A 197 18.17 0.81 21.19
CA ALA A 197 17.77 1.69 22.29
C ALA A 197 17.95 1.02 23.66
N ILE A 198 17.54 -0.25 23.79
CA ILE A 198 17.71 -1.05 25.00
C ILE A 198 19.19 -1.32 25.28
N ALA A 199 19.98 -1.70 24.27
CA ALA A 199 21.40 -1.97 24.44
C ALA A 199 22.17 -0.72 24.95
N LEU A 200 21.90 0.44 24.36
CA LEU A 200 22.51 1.71 24.77
C LEU A 200 22.06 2.14 26.17
N SER A 201 20.78 1.94 26.54
CA SER A 201 20.31 2.25 27.90
C SER A 201 20.92 1.34 28.97
N GLN A 202 21.33 0.11 28.59
CA GLN A 202 22.10 -0.80 29.45
C GLN A 202 23.60 -0.46 29.55
N GLY A 203 24.05 0.64 28.94
CA GLY A 203 25.43 1.07 28.99
C GLY A 203 26.36 0.37 28.00
N TYR A 204 25.83 -0.21 26.91
CA TYR A 204 26.65 -0.73 25.82
C TYR A 204 27.57 0.37 25.28
N ARG A 205 28.89 0.12 25.31
CA ARG A 205 29.90 1.06 24.82
C ARG A 205 30.30 0.68 23.40
N VAL A 206 30.21 1.66 22.50
CA VAL A 206 30.57 1.50 21.09
C VAL A 206 32.07 1.70 20.95
N THR A 207 32.80 0.64 20.62
CA THR A 207 34.27 0.66 20.52
C THR A 207 34.79 0.80 19.09
N ARG A 208 33.96 0.49 18.09
CA ARG A 208 34.31 0.47 16.66
C ARG A 208 33.49 1.45 15.84
N ALA A 209 33.21 2.64 16.39
CA ALA A 209 32.29 3.60 15.79
C ALA A 209 32.68 4.01 14.36
N ARG A 210 33.98 4.21 14.07
CA ARG A 210 34.46 4.52 12.71
C ARG A 210 34.18 3.40 11.70
N LEU A 211 34.39 2.15 12.09
CA LEU A 211 34.10 0.99 11.24
C LEU A 211 32.59 0.89 10.98
N PHE A 212 31.77 1.06 12.03
CA PHE A 212 30.32 1.08 11.91
C PHE A 212 29.84 2.21 11.00
N THR A 213 30.42 3.41 11.08
CA THR A 213 30.16 4.51 10.16
C THR A 213 30.40 4.13 8.69
N VAL A 214 31.56 3.52 8.38
CA VAL A 214 31.90 3.14 7.01
C VAL A 214 30.94 2.08 6.47
N ILE A 215 30.70 1.02 7.24
CA ILE A 215 29.78 -0.05 6.84
C ILE A 215 28.35 0.49 6.70
N ALA A 216 27.91 1.34 7.62
CA ALA A 216 26.60 1.96 7.57
C ALA A 216 26.39 2.76 6.29
N TYR A 217 27.32 3.66 5.95
CA TYR A 217 27.21 4.43 4.71
C TYR A 217 27.30 3.55 3.47
N ALA A 218 28.17 2.53 3.46
CA ALA A 218 28.25 1.59 2.33
C ALA A 218 26.91 0.86 2.10
N LEU A 219 26.29 0.33 3.16
CA LEU A 219 25.00 -0.34 3.08
C LEU A 219 23.86 0.61 2.67
N LEU A 220 23.84 1.84 3.19
CA LEU A 220 22.83 2.83 2.83
C LEU A 220 22.96 3.32 1.39
N VAL A 221 24.19 3.59 0.93
CA VAL A 221 24.47 3.95 -0.48
C VAL A 221 24.11 2.79 -1.40
N TYR A 222 24.48 1.56 -1.04
CA TYR A 222 24.06 0.37 -1.79
C TYR A 222 22.53 0.30 -1.91
N SER A 223 21.84 0.50 -0.79
CA SER A 223 20.38 0.42 -0.72
C SER A 223 19.68 1.45 -1.60
N LEU A 224 20.18 2.69 -1.62
CA LEU A 224 19.56 3.78 -2.36
C LEU A 224 19.81 3.72 -3.87
N PHE A 225 20.99 3.28 -4.30
CA PHE A 225 21.42 3.40 -5.71
C PHE A 225 21.44 2.09 -6.49
N PHE A 226 21.54 0.93 -5.82
CA PHE A 226 21.70 -0.36 -6.51
C PHE A 226 20.47 -1.26 -6.42
N ILE A 227 19.60 -1.04 -5.42
CA ILE A 227 18.32 -1.73 -5.33
C ILE A 227 17.33 -1.07 -6.32
N LYS A 228 16.60 -1.91 -7.07
CA LYS A 228 15.63 -1.49 -8.09
C LYS A 228 14.23 -2.04 -7.80
N GLU A 229 13.23 -1.36 -8.32
CA GLU A 229 11.83 -1.81 -8.32
C GLU A 229 11.72 -3.19 -8.99
N GLY A 230 10.91 -4.09 -8.43
CA GLY A 230 10.72 -5.47 -8.93
C GLY A 230 11.53 -6.55 -8.20
N SER A 231 12.48 -6.21 -7.34
CA SER A 231 13.01 -7.17 -6.36
C SER A 231 11.90 -7.58 -5.38
N ALA A 232 11.82 -8.85 -4.97
CA ALA A 232 10.95 -9.26 -3.87
C ALA A 232 11.22 -8.36 -2.65
N TRP A 233 10.19 -7.67 -2.14
CA TRP A 233 10.33 -6.70 -1.06
C TRP A 233 9.13 -6.74 -0.10
N PRO A 234 9.32 -6.79 1.23
CA PRO A 234 10.59 -6.99 1.91
C PRO A 234 11.20 -8.37 1.62
N SER A 235 12.54 -8.47 1.74
CA SER A 235 13.30 -9.71 1.53
C SER A 235 14.62 -9.68 2.28
N ALA A 236 15.49 -10.67 2.07
CA ALA A 236 16.87 -10.63 2.56
C ALA A 236 17.62 -9.34 2.14
N VAL A 237 17.28 -8.73 1.01
CA VAL A 237 17.91 -7.47 0.56
C VAL A 237 17.55 -6.30 1.49
N THR A 238 16.39 -6.34 2.15
CA THR A 238 15.95 -5.35 3.15
C THR A 238 16.86 -5.32 4.40
N LEU A 239 17.70 -6.34 4.62
CA LEU A 239 18.74 -6.29 5.64
C LEU A 239 19.73 -5.14 5.40
N ALA A 240 20.00 -4.75 4.16
CA ALA A 240 20.95 -3.70 3.86
C ALA A 240 20.54 -2.33 4.45
N PRO A 241 19.35 -1.77 4.15
CA PRO A 241 18.94 -0.49 4.76
C PRO A 241 18.74 -0.60 6.27
N VAL A 242 18.27 -1.74 6.78
CA VAL A 242 18.02 -1.93 8.21
C VAL A 242 19.32 -2.01 9.01
N LEU A 243 20.27 -2.87 8.60
CA LEU A 243 21.58 -2.97 9.25
C LEU A 243 22.39 -1.69 9.06
N GLY A 244 22.32 -1.07 7.88
CA GLY A 244 22.97 0.22 7.62
C GLY A 244 22.50 1.29 8.60
N THR A 245 21.19 1.41 8.81
CA THR A 245 20.60 2.35 9.76
C THR A 245 20.94 2.01 11.20
N ALA A 246 20.84 0.72 11.57
CA ALA A 246 21.17 0.22 12.89
C ALA A 246 22.63 0.55 13.29
N LEU A 247 23.58 0.29 12.38
CA LEU A 247 25.00 0.60 12.58
C LEU A 247 25.24 2.12 12.63
N LEU A 248 24.51 2.92 11.84
CA LEU A 248 24.63 4.37 11.87
C LEU A 248 24.18 4.95 13.22
N ILE A 249 23.08 4.44 13.79
CA ILE A 249 22.59 4.84 15.11
C ILE A 249 23.60 4.45 16.19
N LEU A 250 24.15 3.22 16.13
CA LEU A 250 25.19 2.77 17.06
C LEU A 250 26.45 3.64 16.95
N ALA A 251 26.95 3.88 15.74
CA ALA A 251 28.11 4.76 15.53
C ALA A 251 27.85 6.16 16.09
N GLY A 252 26.67 6.72 15.87
CA GLY A 252 26.26 8.04 16.35
C GLY A 252 26.12 8.17 17.88
N ALA A 253 26.11 7.05 18.63
CA ALA A 253 26.17 7.07 20.09
C ALA A 253 27.55 7.46 20.62
N ASP A 254 28.60 7.26 19.82
CA ASP A 254 29.94 7.77 20.09
C ASP A 254 30.08 9.20 19.54
N LYS A 255 30.35 10.15 20.44
CA LYS A 255 30.50 11.59 20.14
C LYS A 255 31.67 11.89 19.22
N ASP A 256 32.69 11.02 19.23
CA ASP A 256 33.88 11.15 18.40
C ASP A 256 33.74 10.49 17.03
N SER A 257 32.61 9.83 16.77
CA SER A 257 32.36 9.26 15.44
C SER A 257 32.18 10.35 14.38
N PRO A 258 32.69 10.13 13.15
CA PRO A 258 32.46 11.05 12.03
C PRO A 258 30.97 11.28 11.76
N SER A 259 30.15 10.22 11.87
CA SER A 259 28.70 10.30 11.70
C SER A 259 28.04 11.21 12.73
N HIS A 260 28.44 11.14 14.01
CA HIS A 260 27.90 12.02 15.05
C HIS A 260 28.22 13.49 14.75
N ARG A 261 29.46 13.80 14.36
CA ARG A 261 29.88 15.16 14.04
C ARG A 261 29.18 15.71 12.80
N PHE A 262 29.08 14.91 11.75
CA PHE A 262 28.42 15.30 10.50
C PHE A 262 26.91 15.49 10.66
N LEU A 263 26.21 14.47 11.16
CA LEU A 263 24.75 14.50 11.35
C LEU A 263 24.31 15.43 12.49
N GLY A 264 25.21 15.71 13.44
CA GLY A 264 24.99 16.64 14.55
C GLY A 264 25.08 18.12 14.16
N THR A 265 25.50 18.44 12.94
CA THR A 265 25.52 19.83 12.43
C THR A 265 24.12 20.46 12.49
N LYS A 266 24.07 21.79 12.60
CA LYS A 266 22.79 22.54 12.63
C LYS A 266 21.97 22.30 11.35
N VAL A 267 22.65 22.22 10.21
CA VAL A 267 22.02 21.98 8.90
C VAL A 267 21.35 20.61 8.86
N MET A 268 22.08 19.54 9.18
CA MET A 268 21.53 18.18 9.14
C MET A 268 20.38 17.99 10.14
N ARG A 269 20.49 18.56 11.34
CA ARG A 269 19.39 18.57 12.31
C ARG A 269 18.16 19.33 11.80
N SER A 270 18.35 20.49 11.19
CA SER A 270 17.25 21.27 10.61
C SER A 270 16.53 20.53 9.48
N ILE A 271 17.27 19.76 8.67
CA ILE A 271 16.67 18.90 7.64
C ILE A 271 15.84 17.79 8.31
N GLY A 272 16.39 17.17 9.37
CA GLY A 272 15.67 16.18 10.17
C GLY A 272 14.39 16.73 10.80
N ASP A 273 14.42 17.95 11.32
CA ASP A 273 13.27 18.61 11.96
C ASP A 273 12.09 18.82 11.00
N PHE A 274 12.37 19.09 9.73
CA PHE A 274 11.39 19.34 8.67
C PHE A 274 11.00 18.07 7.88
N SER A 275 11.77 16.99 8.03
CA SER A 275 11.64 15.75 7.22
C SER A 275 10.22 15.16 7.19
N TYR A 276 9.47 15.27 8.29
CA TYR A 276 8.08 14.78 8.35
C TYR A 276 7.15 15.56 7.42
N SER A 277 7.20 16.90 7.46
CA SER A 277 6.44 17.73 6.52
C SER A 277 6.84 17.41 5.07
N TRP A 278 8.13 17.23 4.79
CA TRP A 278 8.55 16.88 3.43
C TRP A 278 8.02 15.52 2.99
N TYR A 279 8.06 14.54 3.89
CA TYR A 279 7.53 13.21 3.67
C TYR A 279 6.05 13.26 3.25
N LEU A 280 5.24 14.11 3.87
CA LEU A 280 3.82 14.23 3.52
C LEU A 280 3.60 14.82 2.12
N TRP A 281 4.40 15.81 1.71
CA TRP A 281 4.14 16.56 0.48
C TRP A 281 4.88 16.03 -0.75
N HIS A 282 5.99 15.32 -0.60
CA HIS A 282 6.81 14.91 -1.76
C HIS A 282 6.06 14.02 -2.75
N TRP A 283 5.32 13.03 -2.25
CA TRP A 283 4.68 12.02 -3.10
C TRP A 283 3.45 12.55 -3.85
N PRO A 284 2.48 13.25 -3.22
CA PRO A 284 1.37 13.86 -3.95
C PRO A 284 1.83 14.75 -5.11
N PHE A 285 2.87 15.57 -4.88
CA PHE A 285 3.45 16.43 -5.92
C PHE A 285 4.03 15.62 -7.07
N ILE A 286 4.74 14.52 -6.80
CA ILE A 286 5.27 13.63 -7.83
C ILE A 286 4.12 12.99 -8.64
N VAL A 287 3.06 12.53 -7.97
CA VAL A 287 1.91 11.90 -8.64
C VAL A 287 1.17 12.89 -9.52
N PHE A 288 0.87 14.09 -9.04
CA PHE A 288 0.22 15.13 -9.85
C PHE A 288 1.10 15.63 -11.00
N ALA A 289 2.41 15.67 -10.81
CA ALA A 289 3.33 16.00 -11.90
C ALA A 289 3.28 14.93 -13.01
N ARG A 290 3.32 13.65 -12.64
CA ARG A 290 3.21 12.52 -13.58
C ARG A 290 1.87 12.49 -14.32
N SER A 291 0.78 12.92 -13.70
CA SER A 291 -0.52 12.99 -14.37
C SER A 291 -0.58 14.07 -15.46
N ILE A 292 0.35 15.02 -15.46
CA ILE A 292 0.47 16.08 -16.48
C ILE A 292 1.57 15.74 -17.50
N SER A 293 2.76 15.35 -17.02
CA SER A 293 3.93 15.06 -17.86
C SER A 293 4.96 14.20 -17.12
N ASP A 294 5.48 13.18 -17.81
CA ASP A 294 6.60 12.35 -17.32
C ASP A 294 7.99 12.97 -17.57
N SER A 295 8.07 14.24 -17.96
CA SER A 295 9.36 14.89 -18.19
C SER A 295 10.17 15.04 -16.90
N LYS A 296 11.48 14.80 -16.99
CA LYS A 296 12.42 14.94 -15.84
C LYS A 296 12.41 16.34 -15.23
N ILE A 297 12.18 17.37 -16.05
CA ILE A 297 12.08 18.77 -15.60
C ILE A 297 10.85 18.95 -14.73
N MET A 298 9.68 18.44 -15.15
CA MET A 298 8.46 18.50 -14.37
C MET A 298 8.60 17.78 -13.02
N LEU A 299 9.17 16.58 -13.01
CA LEU A 299 9.39 15.81 -11.77
C LEU A 299 10.38 16.50 -10.81
N THR A 300 11.44 17.08 -11.35
CA THR A 300 12.40 17.86 -10.54
C THR A 300 11.72 19.10 -9.96
N GLY A 301 10.94 19.82 -10.77
CA GLY A 301 10.13 20.95 -10.35
C GLY A 301 9.14 20.57 -9.24
N ALA A 302 8.48 19.43 -9.35
CA ALA A 302 7.56 18.91 -8.35
C ALA A 302 8.23 18.61 -7.00
N VAL A 303 9.43 18.01 -7.03
CA VAL A 303 10.22 17.77 -5.81
C VAL A 303 10.60 19.09 -5.13
N LEU A 304 11.08 20.07 -5.91
CA LEU A 304 11.43 21.40 -5.37
C LEU A 304 10.21 22.14 -4.82
N ALA A 305 9.09 22.11 -5.54
CA ALA A 305 7.83 22.69 -5.09
C ALA A 305 7.33 22.01 -3.79
N SER A 306 7.42 20.68 -3.71
CA SER A 306 7.05 19.94 -2.50
C SER A 306 7.89 20.34 -1.29
N PHE A 307 9.18 20.66 -1.49
CA PHE A 307 10.06 21.12 -0.43
C PHE A 307 9.63 22.49 0.09
N VAL A 308 9.29 23.42 -0.82
CA VAL A 308 8.78 24.74 -0.46
C VAL A 308 7.46 24.64 0.31
N VAL A 309 6.49 23.87 -0.21
CA VAL A 309 5.19 23.67 0.45
C VAL A 309 5.34 22.99 1.80
N ALA A 310 6.21 22.00 1.90
CA ALA A 310 6.53 21.37 3.17
C ALA A 310 7.15 22.38 4.16
N ALA A 311 8.00 23.32 3.70
CA ALA A 311 8.64 24.29 4.59
C ALA A 311 7.62 25.30 5.12
N LEU A 312 6.66 25.70 4.27
CA LEU A 312 5.52 26.51 4.66
C LEU A 312 4.62 25.75 5.65
N SER A 313 4.26 24.50 5.34
CA SER A 313 3.46 23.63 6.20
C SER A 313 4.11 23.46 7.58
N TYR A 314 5.42 23.20 7.60
CA TYR A 314 6.21 23.08 8.81
C TYR A 314 6.20 24.36 9.65
N LYS A 315 6.42 25.52 9.01
CA LYS A 315 6.51 26.82 9.69
C LYS A 315 5.16 27.34 10.19
N TYR A 316 4.10 27.17 9.39
CA TYR A 316 2.80 27.82 9.64
C TYR A 316 1.74 26.88 10.23
N VAL A 317 1.89 25.57 10.12
CA VAL A 317 0.91 24.60 10.64
C VAL A 317 1.53 23.65 11.66
N GLU A 318 2.58 22.90 11.29
CA GLU A 318 3.17 21.90 12.18
C GLU A 318 3.75 22.53 13.45
N ASN A 319 4.73 23.43 13.31
CA ASN A 319 5.42 24.02 14.47
C ASN A 319 4.52 24.83 15.39
N PRO A 320 3.66 25.74 14.89
CA PRO A 320 2.81 26.54 15.75
C PRO A 320 1.87 25.68 16.60
N LEU A 321 1.29 24.63 16.00
CA LEU A 321 0.37 23.73 16.72
C LEU A 321 1.11 22.75 17.62
N ARG A 322 2.28 22.26 17.20
CA ARG A 322 3.15 21.37 18.00
C ARG A 322 3.68 22.05 19.26
N LEU A 323 4.17 23.28 19.13
CA LEU A 323 4.85 24.03 20.21
C LEU A 323 3.88 24.83 21.09
N ARG A 324 2.60 24.92 20.70
CA ARG A 324 1.57 25.64 21.47
C ARG A 324 1.48 25.11 22.89
N LYS A 325 1.64 25.96 23.91
CA LYS A 325 1.43 25.58 25.31
C LYS A 325 0.01 25.95 25.73
N VAL A 326 -0.90 24.99 25.70
CA VAL A 326 -2.31 25.17 26.10
C VAL A 326 -2.75 24.03 27.02
N SER A 327 -3.93 24.18 27.62
CA SER A 327 -4.52 23.13 28.46
C SER A 327 -4.72 21.83 27.69
N GLU A 328 -4.68 20.71 28.41
CA GLU A 328 -4.89 19.37 27.82
C GLU A 328 -6.25 19.27 27.09
N LYS A 329 -7.30 19.89 27.63
CA LYS A 329 -8.62 19.93 26.98
C LYS A 329 -8.57 20.62 25.62
N SER A 330 -7.77 21.69 25.50
CA SER A 330 -7.59 22.42 24.24
C SER A 330 -6.82 21.60 23.20
N ASP A 331 -5.79 20.87 23.63
CA ASP A 331 -5.05 19.94 22.77
C ASP A 331 -5.98 18.88 22.15
N TRP A 332 -6.80 18.22 22.96
CA TRP A 332 -7.73 17.19 22.46
C TRP A 332 -8.87 17.75 21.60
N ARG A 333 -9.30 19.00 21.81
CA ARG A 333 -10.25 19.67 20.89
C ARG A 333 -9.62 19.90 19.52
N MET A 334 -8.40 20.43 19.49
CA MET A 334 -7.65 20.66 18.26
C MET A 334 -7.37 19.34 17.52
N ILE A 335 -6.94 18.27 18.22
CA ILE A 335 -6.71 16.96 17.61
C ILE A 335 -8.00 16.42 16.97
N ARG A 336 -9.14 16.49 17.67
CA ARG A 336 -10.43 16.07 17.11
C ARG A 336 -10.83 16.87 15.88
N ALA A 337 -10.64 18.19 15.90
CA ALA A 337 -10.91 19.05 14.74
C ALA A 337 -10.01 18.68 13.55
N ALA A 338 -8.71 18.43 13.81
CA ALA A 338 -7.75 18.04 12.79
C ALA A 338 -8.02 16.64 12.21
N ILE A 339 -8.67 15.74 12.95
CA ILE A 339 -9.17 14.45 12.43
C ILE A 339 -10.47 14.63 11.64
N ALA A 340 -11.40 15.45 12.15
CA ALA A 340 -12.71 15.63 11.52
C ALA A 340 -12.61 16.34 10.16
N LEU A 341 -11.76 17.37 10.04
CA LEU A 341 -11.60 18.15 8.83
C LEU A 341 -11.31 17.31 7.56
N PRO A 342 -10.28 16.45 7.52
CA PRO A 342 -9.97 15.66 6.33
C PRO A 342 -11.06 14.64 6.03
N LEU A 343 -11.78 14.12 7.02
CA LEU A 343 -12.93 13.24 6.79
C LEU A 343 -14.07 13.98 6.11
N VAL A 344 -14.45 15.15 6.64
CA VAL A 344 -15.52 15.98 6.06
C VAL A 344 -15.15 16.43 4.65
N VAL A 345 -13.91 16.89 4.44
CA VAL A 345 -13.43 17.30 3.11
C VAL A 345 -13.43 16.12 2.15
N SER A 346 -12.91 14.96 2.56
CA SER A 346 -12.86 13.75 1.73
C SER A 346 -14.25 13.28 1.31
N ILE A 347 -15.19 13.21 2.25
CA ILE A 347 -16.59 12.84 1.99
C ILE A 347 -17.24 13.88 1.09
N GLY A 348 -17.06 15.18 1.36
CA GLY A 348 -17.59 16.26 0.53
C GLY A 348 -17.07 16.20 -0.90
N VAL A 349 -15.77 15.94 -1.09
CA VAL A 349 -15.18 15.77 -2.43
C VAL A 349 -15.77 14.55 -3.13
N LEU A 350 -15.93 13.40 -2.46
CA LEU A 350 -16.55 12.21 -3.05
C LEU A 350 -17.99 12.46 -3.53
N LEU A 351 -18.75 13.25 -2.77
CA LEU A 351 -20.15 13.54 -3.09
C LEU A 351 -20.29 14.65 -4.16
N ILE A 352 -19.42 15.66 -4.15
CA ILE A 352 -19.59 16.87 -4.97
C ILE A 352 -18.79 16.79 -6.28
N ALA A 353 -17.54 16.29 -6.24
CA ALA A 353 -16.64 16.30 -7.41
C ALA A 353 -17.22 15.64 -8.67
N PRO A 354 -17.95 14.50 -8.59
CA PRO A 354 -18.59 13.90 -9.75
C PRO A 354 -19.58 14.82 -10.46
N HIS A 355 -20.12 15.83 -9.79
CA HIS A 355 -21.14 16.74 -10.33
C HIS A 355 -20.62 18.11 -10.77
N VAL A 356 -19.42 18.52 -10.32
CA VAL A 356 -18.94 19.91 -10.51
C VAL A 356 -17.63 20.01 -11.29
N THR A 357 -16.94 18.90 -11.56
CA THR A 357 -15.64 18.95 -12.23
C THR A 357 -15.82 18.97 -13.75
N PRO A 358 -15.09 19.82 -14.50
CA PRO A 358 -15.22 19.91 -15.97
C PRO A 358 -14.93 18.57 -16.66
N THR A 359 -14.04 17.79 -16.06
CA THR A 359 -13.72 16.43 -16.46
C THR A 359 -14.89 15.48 -16.24
N SER A 360 -15.77 15.66 -15.24
CA SER A 360 -16.88 14.72 -15.03
C SER A 360 -18.01 14.90 -16.04
N SER A 361 -18.31 16.10 -16.51
CA SER A 361 -19.34 16.30 -17.55
C SER A 361 -18.88 15.84 -18.92
N GLN A 362 -17.63 16.15 -19.31
CA GLN A 362 -17.03 15.63 -20.54
C GLN A 362 -16.76 14.12 -20.46
N SER A 363 -16.26 13.61 -19.33
CA SER A 363 -16.05 12.17 -19.17
C SER A 363 -17.37 11.42 -18.99
N ALA A 364 -18.41 11.98 -18.39
CA ALA A 364 -19.72 11.34 -18.34
C ALA A 364 -20.39 11.36 -19.71
N ALA A 365 -20.20 12.41 -20.52
CA ALA A 365 -20.64 12.45 -21.91
C ALA A 365 -19.84 11.48 -22.79
N LEU A 366 -18.51 11.42 -22.64
CA LEU A 366 -17.64 10.45 -23.33
C LEU A 366 -17.89 9.02 -22.85
N VAL A 367 -18.09 8.79 -21.56
CA VAL A 367 -18.48 7.49 -21.02
C VAL A 367 -19.85 7.15 -21.57
N SER A 368 -20.86 8.02 -21.50
CA SER A 368 -22.18 7.72 -22.09
C SER A 368 -22.14 7.50 -23.60
N ASP A 369 -21.22 8.15 -24.33
CA ASP A 369 -21.02 7.97 -25.77
C ASP A 369 -20.22 6.69 -26.10
N VAL A 370 -19.40 6.18 -25.17
CA VAL A 370 -18.51 5.01 -25.36
C VAL A 370 -19.00 3.77 -24.57
N THR A 371 -19.97 3.93 -23.67
CA THR A 371 -20.60 2.88 -22.86
C THR A 371 -22.10 2.73 -23.14
N PRO A 372 -22.54 2.30 -24.32
CA PRO A 372 -23.41 1.14 -24.30
C PRO A 372 -22.65 0.06 -23.52
N GLU A 373 -23.26 -0.55 -22.50
CA GLU A 373 -22.68 -1.80 -22.00
C GLU A 373 -22.44 -2.72 -23.19
N HIS A 374 -21.32 -3.47 -23.17
CA HIS A 374 -20.95 -4.37 -24.26
C HIS A 374 -22.17 -5.12 -24.78
N LEU A 375 -22.28 -5.29 -26.10
CA LEU A 375 -23.49 -5.83 -26.72
C LEU A 375 -23.89 -7.18 -26.09
N GLY A 376 -22.89 -7.98 -25.69
CA GLY A 376 -23.10 -9.20 -24.93
C GLY A 376 -23.87 -8.98 -23.62
N ARG A 377 -23.56 -7.94 -22.85
CA ARG A 377 -24.24 -7.61 -21.61
C ARG A 377 -25.61 -6.99 -21.83
N THR A 378 -25.74 -6.06 -22.77
CA THR A 378 -27.02 -5.41 -23.13
C THR A 378 -28.07 -6.40 -23.64
N LEU A 379 -27.64 -7.45 -24.35
CA LEU A 379 -28.53 -8.49 -24.89
C LEU A 379 -28.81 -9.66 -23.93
N GLY A 380 -28.21 -9.67 -22.73
CA GLY A 380 -28.34 -10.78 -21.77
C GLY A 380 -27.50 -12.01 -22.13
N CYS A 381 -26.41 -11.84 -22.87
CA CYS A 381 -25.41 -12.88 -23.15
C CYS A 381 -24.38 -13.03 -22.02
N HIS A 382 -24.48 -12.17 -21.01
CA HIS A 382 -23.72 -12.23 -19.76
C HIS A 382 -24.68 -12.41 -18.58
N GLU A 383 -24.85 -13.65 -18.11
CA GLU A 383 -25.75 -14.00 -17.00
C GLU A 383 -25.12 -15.09 -16.13
N ASP A 384 -25.64 -15.27 -14.92
CA ASP A 384 -25.15 -16.25 -13.95
C ASP A 384 -25.71 -17.68 -14.15
N THR A 385 -26.15 -18.01 -15.37
CA THR A 385 -26.81 -19.27 -15.76
C THR A 385 -25.95 -20.09 -16.72
N THR A 386 -26.11 -21.42 -16.71
CA THR A 386 -25.36 -22.33 -17.61
C THR A 386 -25.83 -22.21 -19.07
N MET A 387 -25.00 -22.63 -20.04
CA MET A 387 -25.35 -22.55 -21.47
C MET A 387 -26.59 -23.35 -21.84
N THR A 388 -26.88 -24.45 -21.12
CA THR A 388 -28.06 -25.30 -21.36
C THR A 388 -29.34 -24.74 -20.75
N GLN A 389 -29.23 -23.78 -19.83
CA GLN A 389 -30.37 -23.14 -19.14
C GLN A 389 -30.71 -21.76 -19.71
N ARG A 390 -29.86 -21.21 -20.58
CA ARG A 390 -30.04 -19.90 -21.19
C ARG A 390 -30.69 -20.00 -22.57
N ASP A 391 -31.56 -19.04 -22.87
CA ASP A 391 -32.00 -18.77 -24.23
C ASP A 391 -30.88 -18.11 -25.06
N LEU A 392 -30.19 -18.91 -25.88
CA LEU A 392 -29.08 -18.45 -26.71
C LEU A 392 -29.54 -17.72 -27.98
N THR A 393 -30.84 -17.61 -28.26
CA THR A 393 -31.35 -17.01 -29.50
C THR A 393 -30.96 -15.53 -29.64
N LYS A 394 -31.02 -14.78 -28.54
CA LYS A 394 -30.60 -13.36 -28.48
C LYS A 394 -29.09 -13.17 -28.55
N CYS A 395 -28.34 -14.25 -28.31
CA CYS A 395 -26.89 -14.30 -28.27
C CYS A 395 -26.30 -15.04 -29.45
N THR A 396 -27.11 -15.25 -30.50
CA THR A 396 -26.70 -15.91 -31.72
C THR A 396 -26.98 -15.02 -32.93
N TRP A 397 -25.95 -14.82 -33.75
CA TRP A 397 -26.04 -14.14 -35.02
C TRP A 397 -25.99 -15.16 -36.15
N SER A 398 -26.82 -14.95 -37.18
CA SER A 398 -26.85 -15.81 -38.35
C SER A 398 -25.71 -15.50 -39.32
N GLY A 399 -25.34 -16.52 -40.11
CA GLY A 399 -24.33 -16.41 -41.16
C GLY A 399 -24.27 -17.70 -41.97
N ARG A 400 -23.38 -17.74 -42.96
CA ARG A 400 -23.25 -18.90 -43.88
C ARG A 400 -21.90 -19.62 -43.79
N GLY A 401 -20.89 -18.97 -43.20
CA GLY A 401 -19.57 -19.59 -42.96
C GLY A 401 -19.54 -20.51 -41.74
N ALA A 402 -18.35 -21.02 -41.41
CA ALA A 402 -18.15 -21.80 -40.20
C ALA A 402 -18.45 -20.96 -38.94
N PRO A 403 -19.17 -21.48 -37.92
CA PRO A 403 -19.56 -20.69 -36.75
C PRO A 403 -18.35 -20.20 -35.93
N ILE A 404 -18.59 -19.17 -35.13
CA ILE A 404 -17.70 -18.62 -34.11
C ILE A 404 -18.39 -18.75 -32.75
N TYR A 405 -17.66 -19.15 -31.73
CA TYR A 405 -18.15 -19.27 -30.36
C TYR A 405 -17.27 -18.41 -29.44
N LEU A 406 -17.84 -17.43 -28.75
CA LEU A 406 -17.13 -16.61 -27.77
C LEU A 406 -17.59 -17.03 -26.37
N ILE A 407 -16.69 -17.67 -25.62
CA ILE A 407 -17.02 -18.25 -24.31
C ILE A 407 -15.97 -17.83 -23.29
N GLY A 408 -16.42 -17.36 -22.11
CA GLY A 408 -15.50 -17.04 -21.03
C GLY A 408 -16.10 -16.16 -19.93
N ASP A 409 -15.24 -15.37 -19.28
CA ASP A 409 -15.64 -14.51 -18.17
C ASP A 409 -15.99 -13.08 -18.64
N SER A 410 -15.90 -12.09 -17.74
CA SER A 410 -16.08 -10.68 -18.09
C SER A 410 -15.07 -10.14 -19.11
N GLN A 411 -13.89 -10.77 -19.27
CA GLN A 411 -12.93 -10.43 -20.33
C GLN A 411 -13.38 -10.94 -21.69
N ALA A 412 -14.02 -12.12 -21.77
CA ALA A 412 -14.66 -12.54 -23.00
C ALA A 412 -15.84 -11.63 -23.37
N ASP A 413 -16.61 -11.17 -22.37
CA ASP A 413 -17.71 -10.23 -22.60
C ASP A 413 -17.23 -8.90 -23.20
N ALA A 414 -16.09 -8.40 -22.72
CA ALA A 414 -15.45 -7.19 -23.25
C ALA A 414 -15.04 -7.29 -24.73
N LEU A 415 -14.88 -8.50 -25.27
CA LEU A 415 -14.58 -8.73 -26.68
C LEU A 415 -15.82 -8.80 -27.57
N SER A 416 -17.03 -8.83 -26.99
CA SER A 416 -18.27 -9.14 -27.72
C SER A 416 -18.50 -8.20 -28.91
N ASP A 417 -18.32 -6.89 -28.75
CA ASP A 417 -18.57 -5.90 -29.81
C ASP A 417 -17.67 -6.14 -31.04
N GLY A 418 -16.37 -6.33 -30.81
CA GLY A 418 -15.39 -6.60 -31.86
C GLY A 418 -15.63 -7.93 -32.57
N VAL A 419 -15.97 -8.98 -31.81
CA VAL A 419 -16.26 -10.31 -32.37
C VAL A 419 -17.55 -10.31 -33.17
N VAL A 420 -18.59 -9.60 -32.74
CA VAL A 420 -19.85 -9.44 -33.49
C VAL A 420 -19.61 -8.70 -34.80
N LEU A 421 -18.82 -7.62 -34.76
CA LEU A 421 -18.47 -6.87 -35.96
C LEU A 421 -17.69 -7.73 -36.96
N ALA A 422 -16.69 -8.47 -36.48
CA ALA A 422 -15.91 -9.39 -37.31
C ALA A 422 -16.77 -10.53 -37.89
N ALA A 423 -17.66 -11.13 -37.08
CA ALA A 423 -18.56 -12.20 -37.52
C ALA A 423 -19.50 -11.73 -38.64
N LYS A 424 -20.06 -10.52 -38.51
CA LYS A 424 -20.89 -9.88 -39.55
C LYS A 424 -20.10 -9.63 -40.83
N GLN A 425 -18.90 -9.06 -40.74
CA GLN A 425 -18.04 -8.79 -41.90
C GLN A 425 -17.65 -10.09 -42.65
N LEU A 426 -17.40 -11.16 -41.90
CA LEU A 426 -17.05 -12.47 -42.45
C LEU A 426 -18.27 -13.31 -42.87
N ASN A 427 -19.50 -12.82 -42.62
CA ASN A 427 -20.75 -13.56 -42.80
C ASN A 427 -20.74 -14.96 -42.14
N ARG A 428 -20.24 -15.02 -40.90
CA ARG A 428 -20.12 -16.24 -40.10
C ARG A 428 -21.13 -16.22 -38.96
N PRO A 429 -21.81 -17.34 -38.66
CA PRO A 429 -22.64 -17.43 -37.46
C PRO A 429 -21.78 -17.19 -36.21
N LEU A 430 -22.34 -16.57 -35.19
CA LEU A 430 -21.66 -16.31 -33.91
C LEU A 430 -22.59 -16.67 -32.76
N THR A 431 -22.08 -17.34 -31.73
CA THR A 431 -22.77 -17.51 -30.44
C THR A 431 -21.89 -17.01 -29.30
N ILE A 432 -22.45 -16.19 -28.40
CA ILE A 432 -21.75 -15.64 -27.23
C ILE A 432 -22.37 -16.21 -25.95
N ALA A 433 -21.53 -16.68 -25.03
CA ALA A 433 -21.95 -17.05 -23.69
C ALA A 433 -20.86 -16.73 -22.67
N THR A 434 -21.12 -15.78 -21.77
CA THR A 434 -20.16 -15.36 -20.75
C THR A 434 -20.78 -15.33 -19.36
N ILE A 435 -19.95 -15.55 -18.32
CA ILE A 435 -20.32 -15.45 -16.90
C ILE A 435 -19.21 -14.75 -16.11
N SER A 436 -19.58 -13.73 -15.32
CA SER A 436 -18.62 -13.01 -14.48
C SER A 436 -17.84 -13.95 -13.57
N SER A 437 -16.51 -13.78 -13.59
CA SER A 437 -15.61 -14.54 -12.73
C SER A 437 -15.63 -16.07 -12.91
N CYS A 438 -16.11 -16.59 -14.05
CA CYS A 438 -16.07 -18.02 -14.37
C CYS A 438 -15.24 -18.30 -15.64
N PRO A 439 -14.07 -18.95 -15.53
CA PRO A 439 -13.29 -19.32 -16.69
C PRO A 439 -13.95 -20.49 -17.44
N PRO A 440 -13.78 -20.58 -18.77
CA PRO A 440 -14.36 -21.63 -19.62
C PRO A 440 -13.58 -22.94 -19.53
N MET A 441 -13.11 -23.32 -18.33
CA MET A 441 -12.29 -24.51 -18.12
C MET A 441 -12.80 -25.30 -16.91
N VAL A 442 -12.89 -26.62 -17.07
CA VAL A 442 -13.26 -27.55 -15.99
C VAL A 442 -12.02 -27.80 -15.12
N LEU A 443 -11.64 -26.83 -14.30
CA LEU A 443 -10.56 -26.97 -13.33
C LEU A 443 -11.10 -26.71 -11.91
N ASP A 444 -10.45 -27.29 -10.91
CA ASP A 444 -10.72 -26.99 -9.50
C ASP A 444 -10.01 -25.67 -9.14
N ILE A 445 -10.67 -24.53 -9.41
CA ILE A 445 -10.04 -23.20 -9.38
C ILE A 445 -10.36 -22.49 -8.06
N LYS A 446 -9.35 -21.81 -7.49
CA LYS A 446 -9.55 -20.72 -6.53
C LYS A 446 -9.20 -19.41 -7.22
N GLN A 447 -10.18 -18.52 -7.40
CA GLN A 447 -9.92 -17.14 -7.81
C GLN A 447 -9.49 -16.33 -6.58
N ILE A 448 -8.37 -15.61 -6.65
CA ILE A 448 -7.98 -14.67 -5.61
C ILE A 448 -8.83 -13.40 -5.78
N GLY A 449 -9.84 -13.19 -4.92
CA GLY A 449 -10.46 -11.87 -4.78
C GLY A 449 -11.98 -11.81 -4.65
N ALA A 450 -12.76 -12.72 -5.25
CA ALA A 450 -14.22 -12.57 -5.28
C ALA A 450 -15.03 -13.87 -5.08
N VAL A 451 -14.57 -15.01 -5.58
CA VAL A 451 -15.33 -16.27 -5.48
C VAL A 451 -15.05 -16.97 -4.14
N ARG A 452 -15.69 -16.46 -3.08
CA ARG A 452 -15.61 -17.01 -1.72
C ARG A 452 -16.66 -18.08 -1.43
N ASP A 453 -17.69 -18.21 -2.27
CA ASP A 453 -18.83 -19.11 -2.01
C ASP A 453 -18.70 -20.44 -2.76
N ARG A 454 -19.03 -21.55 -2.07
CA ARG A 454 -19.16 -22.89 -2.67
C ARG A 454 -20.18 -22.88 -3.82
N SER A 455 -21.25 -22.10 -3.69
CA SER A 455 -22.28 -21.95 -4.73
C SER A 455 -21.68 -21.47 -6.07
N SER A 456 -20.75 -20.52 -5.98
CA SER A 456 -20.12 -19.89 -7.14
C SER A 456 -19.11 -20.81 -7.82
N LYS A 457 -18.43 -21.69 -7.07
CA LYS A 457 -17.54 -22.72 -7.64
C LYS A 457 -18.32 -23.78 -8.44
N THR A 458 -19.42 -24.28 -7.86
CA THR A 458 -20.29 -25.24 -8.54
C THR A 458 -20.84 -24.64 -9.83
N ARG A 459 -21.34 -23.40 -9.75
CA ARG A 459 -21.83 -22.64 -10.91
C ARG A 459 -20.79 -22.50 -12.04
N CYS A 460 -19.55 -22.12 -11.75
CA CYS A 460 -18.52 -22.01 -12.79
C CYS A 460 -18.14 -23.37 -13.39
N SER A 461 -18.10 -24.43 -12.57
CA SER A 461 -17.87 -25.80 -13.05
C SER A 461 -19.00 -26.26 -13.98
N ASP A 462 -20.25 -25.99 -13.59
CA ASP A 462 -21.42 -26.33 -14.38
C ASP A 462 -21.48 -25.53 -15.68
N PHE A 463 -21.11 -24.24 -15.65
CA PHE A 463 -20.95 -23.43 -16.85
C PHE A 463 -19.91 -24.03 -17.80
N ALA A 464 -18.70 -24.30 -17.32
CA ALA A 464 -17.64 -24.88 -18.15
C ALA A 464 -18.03 -26.25 -18.75
N LYS A 465 -18.68 -27.12 -17.96
CA LYS A 465 -19.21 -28.41 -18.44
C LYS A 465 -20.32 -28.23 -19.48
N SER A 466 -21.26 -27.32 -19.24
CA SER A 466 -22.36 -27.03 -20.17
C SER A 466 -21.86 -26.44 -21.48
N ALA A 467 -20.87 -25.53 -21.42
CA ALA A 467 -20.24 -24.95 -22.59
C ALA A 467 -19.50 -26.01 -23.42
N LEU A 468 -18.73 -26.88 -22.76
CA LEU A 468 -18.06 -27.98 -23.45
C LEU A 468 -19.05 -28.97 -24.08
N ALA A 469 -20.15 -29.29 -23.38
CA ALA A 469 -21.20 -30.16 -23.91
C ALA A 469 -21.87 -29.54 -25.14
N TYR A 470 -22.18 -28.24 -25.09
CA TYR A 470 -22.71 -27.48 -26.21
C TYR A 470 -21.74 -27.47 -27.41
N LEU A 471 -20.46 -27.17 -27.19
CA LEU A 471 -19.45 -27.16 -28.24
C LEU A 471 -19.25 -28.53 -28.91
N LYS A 472 -19.46 -29.64 -28.18
CA LYS A 472 -19.39 -31.00 -28.73
C LYS A 472 -20.56 -31.35 -29.64
N SER A 473 -21.74 -30.79 -29.41
CA SER A 473 -22.93 -31.02 -30.24
C SER A 473 -23.11 -29.96 -31.34
N ALA A 474 -22.42 -28.82 -31.22
CA ALA A 474 -22.50 -27.73 -32.19
C ALA A 474 -21.67 -28.00 -33.46
N PRO A 475 -21.99 -27.32 -34.59
CA PRO A 475 -21.20 -27.45 -35.82
C PRO A 475 -19.74 -27.03 -35.62
N ARG A 476 -18.81 -27.67 -36.35
CA ARG A 476 -17.38 -27.34 -36.27
C ARG A 476 -17.12 -25.89 -36.66
N GLY A 477 -16.42 -25.15 -35.80
CA GLY A 477 -16.16 -23.73 -35.98
C GLY A 477 -14.96 -23.24 -35.17
N THR A 478 -14.82 -21.91 -35.06
CA THR A 478 -13.77 -21.26 -34.29
C THR A 478 -14.26 -20.99 -32.87
N VAL A 479 -13.54 -21.45 -31.85
CA VAL A 479 -13.84 -21.13 -30.45
C VAL A 479 -12.84 -20.08 -29.96
N ILE A 480 -13.35 -18.93 -29.54
CA ILE A 480 -12.61 -17.86 -28.89
C ILE A 480 -12.85 -17.99 -27.39
N LEU A 481 -11.79 -18.36 -26.67
CA LEU A 481 -11.78 -18.40 -25.22
C LEU A 481 -11.02 -17.18 -24.71
N ALA A 482 -11.65 -16.42 -23.82
CA ALA A 482 -11.02 -15.29 -23.16
C ALA A 482 -11.37 -15.31 -21.67
N MET A 483 -10.37 -15.04 -20.83
CA MET A 483 -10.52 -15.05 -19.39
C MET A 483 -9.47 -14.15 -18.75
N THR A 484 -9.71 -13.71 -17.52
CA THR A 484 -8.67 -13.04 -16.73
C THR A 484 -7.50 -13.99 -16.43
N ASP A 485 -6.30 -13.45 -16.31
CA ASP A 485 -5.09 -14.18 -15.89
C ASP A 485 -5.05 -14.45 -14.37
N GLN A 486 -6.12 -14.09 -13.65
CA GLN A 486 -6.25 -14.22 -12.20
C GLN A 486 -6.76 -15.60 -11.72
N TYR A 487 -6.87 -16.59 -12.62
CA TYR A 487 -7.28 -17.96 -12.28
C TYR A 487 -6.08 -18.90 -12.13
N TRP A 488 -5.92 -19.50 -10.96
CA TRP A 488 -4.77 -20.37 -10.65
C TRP A 488 -5.23 -21.68 -9.99
N ARG A 489 -4.57 -22.81 -10.35
CA ARG A 489 -4.68 -24.10 -9.63
C ARG A 489 -3.76 -24.10 -8.41
N GLU A 490 -4.12 -24.84 -7.35
CA GLU A 490 -3.27 -25.04 -6.16
C GLU A 490 -1.90 -25.69 -6.47
N SER A 491 -1.71 -26.28 -7.65
CA SER A 491 -0.53 -27.07 -8.00
C SER A 491 0.22 -26.60 -9.26
N GLY A 492 0.29 -25.28 -9.49
CA GLY A 492 1.12 -24.72 -10.57
C GLY A 492 0.48 -24.80 -11.97
N TRP A 493 1.11 -24.08 -12.91
CA TRP A 493 0.67 -23.98 -14.30
C TRP A 493 0.64 -25.36 -14.97
N ALA A 494 -0.56 -25.77 -15.41
CA ALA A 494 -0.68 -26.78 -16.45
C ALA A 494 -1.50 -26.16 -17.59
N PRO A 495 -0.86 -25.70 -18.69
CA PRO A 495 -1.60 -25.52 -19.92
C PRO A 495 -1.95 -26.91 -20.42
N VAL A 496 -3.24 -27.20 -20.54
CA VAL A 496 -3.69 -28.35 -21.34
C VAL A 496 -4.26 -27.74 -22.61
N VAL A 497 -3.50 -27.90 -23.69
CA VAL A 497 -3.95 -27.70 -25.08
C VAL A 497 -5.11 -28.63 -25.38
#